data_AF-A0A2N2VNL7-F1
#
_entry.id   AF-A0A2N2VNL7-F1
#
_cell.length_a   1.000
_cell.length_b   1.000
_cell.length_c   1.000
_cell.angle_alpha   90.00
_cell.angle_beta   90.00
_cell.angle_gamma   90.00
#
_symmetry.space_group_name_H-M   'P 1'
#
loop_
_entity.id
_entity.type
_entity.pdbx_description
1 polymer ?
#
loop_
_entity_poly.entity_id
_entity_poly.type
_entity_poly.pdbx_seq_one_letter_code
_entity_poly.pdbx_strand_id
1 'polypeptide(L)'
;MIGSRTCYSLAQFLGLHETDFVVVLLGKHQLHSSLSHNQILIDILRSLRNASDDQLLSLLEEVARTGGDLRARINPKYRYDERFYDLSRCLQLDGYVIEDKKLKQADPSISDAPLLEDDLIEALKASGLSEAKTVAKKINDSSESFRSSPPNYNACLNDIRVSLETLARSIAFTRQAANTPSYDQTKWGAIVRFLRQVEFISHEEEKGLVGVYGFVSPGSHRSLGISEEQMARLGRSLALGMCWFLIKSYQSGQNATPNSRFERHSPLC
;
A
#
# COMPACT_ATOMS: atom_id res chain seq x y z
N MET A 1 9.29 0.54 7.06
CA MET A 1 9.23 1.81 6.32
C MET A 1 7.88 2.47 6.56
N ILE A 2 7.82 3.80 6.65
CA ILE A 2 6.55 4.54 6.88
C ILE A 2 6.07 5.19 5.58
N GLY A 3 4.81 4.90 5.20
CA GLY A 3 4.23 5.37 3.94
C GLY A 3 3.82 6.83 3.98
N SER A 4 3.66 7.41 2.78
CA SER A 4 3.26 8.81 2.60
C SER A 4 1.97 9.15 3.35
N ARG A 5 1.00 8.24 3.32
CA ARG A 5 -0.29 8.40 4.01
C ARG A 5 -0.15 8.48 5.53
N THR A 6 0.70 7.66 6.12
CA THR A 6 1.00 7.73 7.55
C THR A 6 1.69 9.04 7.89
N CYS A 7 2.59 9.56 7.05
CA CYS A 7 3.17 10.89 7.23
C CYS A 7 2.11 12.00 7.21
N TYR A 8 1.12 11.94 6.30
CA TYR A 8 0.00 12.89 6.28
C TYR A 8 -0.86 12.80 7.56
N SER A 9 -1.22 11.58 7.98
CA SER A 9 -2.03 11.38 9.18
C SER A 9 -1.29 11.81 10.45
N LEU A 10 0.01 11.51 10.54
CA LEU A 10 0.88 11.96 11.63
C LEU A 10 0.99 13.48 11.65
N ALA A 11 1.14 14.14 10.50
CA ALA A 11 1.15 15.60 10.43
C ALA A 11 -0.16 16.21 10.93
N GLN A 12 -1.31 15.65 10.55
CA GLN A 12 -2.62 16.10 11.01
C GLN A 12 -2.82 15.86 12.51
N PHE A 13 -2.34 14.73 13.03
CA PHE A 13 -2.37 14.41 14.45
C PHE A 13 -1.52 15.39 15.26
N LEU A 14 -0.27 15.62 14.85
CA LEU A 14 0.63 16.60 15.49
C LEU A 14 0.07 18.01 15.40
N GLY A 15 -0.61 18.35 14.30
CA GLY A 15 -1.28 19.64 14.11
C GLY A 15 -2.44 19.92 15.08
N LEU A 16 -2.84 18.96 15.94
CA LEU A 16 -3.77 19.21 17.04
C LEU A 16 -3.12 19.92 18.24
N HIS A 17 -1.79 19.90 18.33
CA HIS A 17 -1.04 20.39 19.49
C HIS A 17 -0.48 21.80 19.25
N GLU A 18 -0.13 22.47 20.35
CA GLU A 18 0.53 23.79 20.31
C GLU A 18 1.86 23.71 19.57
N THR A 19 2.18 24.76 18.81
CA THR A 19 3.36 24.83 17.95
C THR A 19 4.65 24.53 18.70
N ASP A 20 4.85 25.15 19.86
CA ASP A 20 6.07 24.98 20.66
C ASP A 20 6.23 23.54 21.14
N PHE A 21 5.13 22.90 21.53
CA PHE A 21 5.14 21.48 21.91
C PHE A 21 5.56 20.60 20.75
N VAL A 22 5.02 20.84 19.55
CA VAL A 22 5.36 20.08 18.34
C VAL A 22 6.82 20.29 17.95
N VAL A 23 7.34 21.53 18.01
CA VAL A 23 8.76 21.82 17.73
C VAL A 23 9.67 21.04 18.68
N VAL A 24 9.36 21.04 19.98
CA VAL A 24 10.15 20.30 20.97
C VAL A 24 10.09 18.80 20.71
N LEU A 25 8.89 18.26 20.45
CA LEU A 25 8.71 16.84 20.16
C LEU A 25 9.50 16.42 18.90
N LEU A 26 9.37 17.15 17.79
CA LEU A 26 10.12 16.88 16.56
C LEU A 26 11.64 17.00 16.79
N GLY A 27 12.07 18.03 17.52
CA GLY A 27 13.47 18.25 17.87
C GLY A 27 14.10 17.09 18.65
N LYS A 28 13.35 16.44 19.56
CA LYS A 28 13.81 15.24 20.29
C LYS A 28 14.18 14.08 19.38
N HIS A 29 13.53 13.98 18.21
CA HIS A 29 13.78 12.95 17.20
C HIS A 29 14.64 13.45 16.04
N GLN A 30 15.38 14.57 16.26
CA GLN A 30 16.27 15.17 15.27
C GLN A 30 15.55 15.60 13.98
N LEU A 31 14.26 15.90 14.08
CA LEU A 31 13.46 16.42 12.98
C LEU A 31 13.49 17.94 13.06
N HIS A 32 14.11 18.57 12.06
CA HIS A 32 14.20 20.02 12.00
C HIS A 32 12.89 20.61 11.50
N SER A 33 12.38 21.58 12.26
CA SER A 33 11.17 22.32 11.88
C SER A 33 11.31 23.79 12.26
N SER A 34 11.68 24.64 11.30
CA SER A 34 11.43 26.09 11.40
C SER A 34 9.95 26.31 11.08
N LEU A 35 9.07 26.06 12.04
CA LEU A 35 7.63 26.15 11.84
C LEU A 35 7.23 27.63 11.69
N SER A 36 6.73 28.00 10.52
CA SER A 36 6.08 29.29 10.32
C SER A 36 4.65 29.21 10.85
N HIS A 37 4.22 30.23 11.60
CA HIS A 37 2.87 30.28 12.20
C HIS A 37 1.75 30.12 11.16
N ASN A 38 1.98 30.55 9.91
CA ASN A 38 0.97 30.49 8.84
C ASN A 38 1.00 29.20 8.01
N GLN A 39 1.98 28.30 8.23
CA GLN A 39 2.18 27.10 7.40
C GLN A 39 2.50 25.84 8.20
N ILE A 40 2.13 25.83 9.49
CA ILE A 40 2.55 24.78 10.44
C ILE A 40 2.32 23.35 9.95
N LEU A 41 1.15 23.03 9.39
CA LEU A 41 0.83 21.69 8.91
C LEU A 41 1.72 21.28 7.72
N ILE A 42 2.02 22.23 6.83
CA ILE A 42 2.87 22.00 5.66
C ILE A 42 4.32 21.82 6.11
N ASP A 43 4.77 22.60 7.09
CA ASP A 43 6.12 22.52 7.62
C ASP A 43 6.35 21.23 8.42
N ILE A 44 5.38 20.79 9.23
CA ILE A 44 5.38 19.48 9.88
C ILE A 44 5.48 18.38 8.83
N LEU A 45 4.58 18.39 7.82
CA LEU A 45 4.58 17.38 6.77
C LEU A 45 5.92 17.33 6.02
N ARG A 46 6.51 18.49 5.68
CA ARG A 46 7.81 18.56 5.02
C ARG A 46 8.91 17.94 5.89
N SER A 47 8.88 18.23 7.20
CA SER A 47 9.82 17.64 8.16
C SER A 47 9.70 16.11 8.20
N LEU A 48 8.46 15.60 8.30
CA LEU A 48 8.19 14.15 8.31
C LEU A 48 8.60 13.47 7.00
N ARG A 49 8.35 14.08 5.84
CA ARG A 49 8.70 13.47 4.53
C ARG A 49 10.20 13.43 4.27
N ASN A 50 10.98 14.30 4.90
CA ASN A 50 12.44 14.34 4.77
C ASN A 50 13.15 13.52 5.86
N ALA A 51 12.40 12.93 6.79
CA ALA A 51 12.91 12.10 7.86
C ALA A 51 13.38 10.75 7.33
N SER A 52 14.38 10.17 7.99
CA SER A 52 14.68 8.74 7.86
C SER A 52 13.60 7.89 8.54
N ASP A 53 13.49 6.61 8.14
CA ASP A 53 12.57 5.66 8.78
C ASP A 53 12.84 5.54 10.29
N ASP A 54 14.11 5.52 10.71
CA ASP A 54 14.48 5.45 12.14
C ASP A 54 13.95 6.64 12.93
N GLN A 55 14.04 7.85 12.36
CA GLN A 55 13.51 9.06 13.00
C GLN A 55 11.98 9.03 13.09
N LEU A 56 11.30 8.58 12.02
CA LEU A 56 9.83 8.46 12.02
C LEU A 56 9.35 7.41 13.01
N LEU A 57 9.99 6.25 13.04
CA LEU A 57 9.66 5.16 13.97
C LEU A 57 9.89 5.62 15.41
N SER A 58 11.02 6.27 15.70
CA SER A 58 11.31 6.82 17.03
C SER A 58 10.24 7.83 17.48
N LEU A 59 9.80 8.72 16.58
CA LEU A 59 8.72 9.68 16.85
C LEU A 59 7.38 8.97 17.11
N LEU A 60 7.02 7.99 16.26
CA LEU A 60 5.78 7.22 16.40
C LEU A 60 5.77 6.40 17.69
N GLU A 61 6.89 5.84 18.10
CA GLU A 61 7.06 5.18 19.40
C GLU A 61 6.82 6.13 20.56
N GLU A 62 7.33 7.36 20.51
CA GLU A 62 7.04 8.37 21.52
C GLU A 62 5.56 8.75 21.53
N VAL A 63 4.94 8.96 20.37
CA VAL A 63 3.50 9.23 20.25
C VAL A 63 2.68 8.09 20.87
N ALA A 64 3.00 6.83 20.55
CA ALA A 64 2.33 5.65 21.11
C ALA A 64 2.51 5.58 22.64
N ARG A 65 3.74 5.78 23.12
CA ARG A 65 4.10 5.74 24.55
C ARG A 65 3.43 6.83 25.37
N THR A 66 3.30 8.03 24.80
CA THR A 66 2.82 9.25 25.48
C THR A 66 1.37 9.62 25.16
N GLY A 67 0.64 8.77 24.43
CA GLY A 67 -0.74 9.06 23.98
C GLY A 67 -1.70 9.54 25.07
N GLY A 68 -1.54 9.08 26.31
CA GLY A 68 -2.34 9.58 27.45
C GLY A 68 -2.13 11.07 27.76
N ASP A 69 -0.89 11.54 27.74
CA ASP A 69 -0.55 12.97 27.94
C ASP A 69 -0.99 13.79 26.72
N LEU A 70 -0.72 13.30 25.50
CA LEU A 70 -1.16 13.92 24.26
C LEU A 70 -2.69 14.12 24.25
N ARG A 71 -3.44 13.09 24.62
CA ARG A 71 -4.90 13.16 24.76
C ARG A 71 -5.33 14.13 25.84
N ALA A 72 -4.62 14.20 26.97
CA ALA A 72 -4.96 15.10 28.08
C ALA A 72 -4.92 16.59 27.66
N ARG A 73 -4.03 16.96 26.74
CA ARG A 73 -3.86 18.33 26.22
C ARG A 73 -4.95 18.78 25.25
N ILE A 74 -5.68 17.86 24.63
CA ILE A 74 -6.67 18.21 23.59
C ILE A 74 -8.07 18.31 24.19
N ASN A 75 -8.78 19.39 23.87
CA ASN A 75 -10.20 19.56 24.18
C ASN A 75 -10.92 20.15 22.96
N PRO A 76 -12.03 19.57 22.49
CA PRO A 76 -12.72 18.36 23.00
C PRO A 76 -11.98 17.05 22.69
N LYS A 77 -12.13 16.04 23.56
CA LYS A 77 -11.37 14.78 23.50
C LYS A 77 -11.57 13.96 22.22
N TYR A 78 -12.75 14.03 21.60
CA TYR A 78 -13.03 13.30 20.37
C TYR A 78 -12.10 13.69 19.22
N ARG A 79 -11.56 14.92 19.19
CA ARG A 79 -10.60 15.34 18.15
C ARG A 79 -9.31 14.52 18.20
N TYR A 80 -8.82 14.22 19.41
CA TYR A 80 -7.70 13.30 19.59
C TYR A 80 -8.11 11.90 19.12
N ASP A 81 -9.25 11.40 19.62
CA ASP A 81 -9.67 10.02 19.38
C ASP A 81 -9.84 9.75 17.87
N GLU A 82 -10.41 10.67 17.10
CA GLU A 82 -10.54 10.59 15.64
C GLU A 82 -9.19 10.60 14.90
N ARG A 83 -8.29 11.53 15.22
CA ARG A 83 -7.00 11.64 14.51
C ARG A 83 -6.04 10.52 14.89
N PHE A 84 -6.05 10.11 16.15
CA PHE A 84 -5.25 8.98 16.60
C PHE A 84 -5.76 7.66 16.01
N TYR A 85 -7.08 7.50 15.87
CA TYR A 85 -7.66 6.37 15.17
C TYR A 85 -7.24 6.31 13.69
N ASP A 86 -7.33 7.42 12.96
CA ASP A 86 -6.88 7.48 11.55
C ASP A 86 -5.38 7.16 11.41
N LEU A 87 -4.54 7.73 12.29
CA LEU A 87 -3.10 7.43 12.31
C LEU A 87 -2.85 5.95 12.55
N SER A 88 -3.55 5.35 13.52
CA SER A 88 -3.44 3.93 13.82
C SER A 88 -3.82 3.06 12.62
N ARG A 89 -4.85 3.43 11.86
CA ARG A 89 -5.24 2.70 10.64
C ARG A 89 -4.23 2.87 9.50
N CYS A 90 -3.62 4.04 9.36
CA CYS A 90 -2.53 4.24 8.38
C CYS A 90 -1.32 3.37 8.72
N LEU A 91 -0.91 3.33 10.00
CA LEU A 91 0.15 2.45 10.47
C LEU A 91 -0.12 0.97 10.20
N GLN A 92 -1.37 0.53 10.37
CA GLN A 92 -1.76 -0.85 10.08
C GLN A 92 -1.57 -1.23 8.62
N LEU A 93 -1.82 -0.30 7.69
CA LEU A 93 -1.56 -0.50 6.26
C LEU A 93 -0.06 -0.57 5.97
N ASP A 94 0.76 0.16 6.73
CA ASP A 94 2.23 0.11 6.66
C ASP A 94 2.84 -1.07 7.43
N GLY A 95 2.01 -1.94 8.02
CA GLY A 95 2.46 -3.13 8.74
C GLY A 95 2.82 -2.90 10.21
N TYR A 96 2.42 -1.78 10.81
CA TYR A 96 2.62 -1.46 12.21
C TYR A 96 1.31 -1.40 12.98
N VAL A 97 1.33 -1.81 14.25
CA VAL A 97 0.18 -1.74 15.16
C VAL A 97 0.62 -1.07 16.45
N ILE A 98 -0.23 -0.20 17.00
CA ILE A 98 -0.04 0.35 18.35
C ILE A 98 -0.85 -0.50 19.33
N GLU A 99 -0.16 -1.16 20.25
CA GLU A 99 -0.74 -1.99 21.32
C GLU A 99 -0.03 -1.70 22.63
N ASP A 100 -0.77 -1.58 23.73
CA ASP A 100 -0.21 -1.34 25.07
C ASP A 100 0.80 -0.17 25.13
N LYS A 101 0.48 0.91 24.40
CA LYS A 101 1.35 2.10 24.26
C LYS A 101 2.72 1.81 23.61
N LYS A 102 2.81 0.73 22.82
CA LYS A 102 4.01 0.36 22.06
C LYS A 102 3.66 0.23 20.59
N LEU A 103 4.54 0.75 19.74
CA LEU A 103 4.52 0.46 18.32
C LEU A 103 5.14 -0.93 18.13
N LYS A 104 4.43 -1.83 17.45
CA LYS A 104 4.90 -3.17 17.11
C LYS A 104 4.80 -3.35 15.61
N GLN A 105 5.75 -4.06 15.03
CA GLN A 105 5.59 -4.57 13.67
C GLN A 105 4.62 -5.76 13.71
N ALA A 106 3.60 -5.69 12.88
CA ALA A 106 2.46 -6.59 12.95
C ALA A 106 2.67 -7.89 12.15
N ASP A 107 3.74 -7.96 11.34
CA ASP A 107 4.34 -9.20 10.87
C ASP A 107 5.87 -9.08 10.93
N PRO A 108 6.53 -9.64 11.95
CA PRO A 108 7.98 -9.58 12.09
C PRO A 108 8.73 -10.32 10.98
N SER A 109 8.07 -11.25 10.26
CA SER A 109 8.67 -12.02 9.18
C SER A 109 8.78 -11.25 7.86
N ILE A 110 8.16 -10.07 7.78
CA ILE A 110 8.11 -9.19 6.60
C ILE A 110 8.93 -7.90 6.88
N SER A 111 9.94 -7.94 7.76
CA SER A 111 10.54 -6.73 8.32
C SER A 111 11.11 -5.73 7.30
N ASP A 112 11.47 -6.22 6.10
CA ASP A 112 12.21 -5.49 5.07
C ASP A 112 11.43 -5.33 3.75
N ALA A 113 10.10 -5.53 3.75
CA ALA A 113 9.32 -5.30 2.54
C ALA A 113 9.25 -3.78 2.23
N PRO A 114 9.57 -3.36 0.99
CA PRO A 114 9.52 -1.96 0.59
C PRO A 114 8.10 -1.38 0.69
N LEU A 115 7.98 -0.03 0.65
CA LEU A 115 6.72 0.73 0.63
C LEU A 115 5.89 0.41 -0.62
N LEU A 116 5.28 -0.77 -0.59
CA LEU A 116 4.72 -1.43 -1.75
C LEU A 116 3.64 -0.60 -2.43
N GLU A 117 2.85 0.15 -1.66
CA GLU A 117 1.76 0.96 -2.19
C GLU A 117 2.25 2.25 -2.89
N ASP A 118 3.10 3.04 -2.23
CA ASP A 118 3.61 4.29 -2.80
C ASP A 118 4.44 4.00 -4.05
N ASP A 119 5.35 3.03 -3.97
CA ASP A 119 6.16 2.61 -5.10
C ASP A 119 5.30 2.06 -6.24
N LEU A 120 4.26 1.29 -5.94
CA LEU A 120 3.31 0.78 -6.93
C LEU A 120 2.56 1.91 -7.61
N ILE A 121 2.10 2.92 -6.87
CA ILE A 121 1.42 4.09 -7.44
C ILE A 121 2.35 4.84 -8.39
N GLU A 122 3.62 5.06 -8.03
CA GLU A 122 4.59 5.70 -8.91
C GLU A 122 4.94 4.82 -10.12
N ALA A 123 5.10 3.51 -9.94
CA ALA A 123 5.31 2.58 -11.04
C ALA A 123 4.14 2.56 -12.02
N LEU A 124 2.89 2.61 -11.52
CA LEU A 124 1.69 2.70 -12.34
C LEU A 124 1.68 4.00 -13.15
N LYS A 125 1.95 5.15 -12.53
CA LYS A 125 2.03 6.44 -13.22
C LYS A 125 3.07 6.43 -14.34
N ALA A 126 4.21 5.79 -14.11
CA ALA A 126 5.31 5.68 -15.08
C ALA A 126 5.08 4.61 -16.17
N SER A 127 4.07 3.74 -16.04
CA SER A 127 3.90 2.57 -16.91
C SER A 127 3.37 2.85 -18.32
N GLY A 128 2.67 3.97 -18.51
CA GLY A 128 1.98 4.28 -19.76
C GLY A 128 0.74 3.41 -20.05
N LEU A 129 0.31 2.54 -19.12
CA LEU A 129 -0.92 1.76 -19.27
C LEU A 129 -2.15 2.68 -19.27
N SER A 130 -3.12 2.40 -20.15
CA SER A 130 -4.34 3.21 -20.28
C SER A 130 -5.15 3.28 -18.98
N GLU A 131 -5.18 2.20 -18.23
CA GLU A 131 -5.94 2.08 -16.97
C GLU A 131 -5.12 2.41 -15.73
N ALA A 132 -3.87 2.88 -15.86
CA ALA A 132 -2.98 3.13 -14.71
C ALA A 132 -3.64 4.04 -13.65
N LYS A 133 -4.34 5.09 -14.09
CA LYS A 133 -5.08 6.00 -13.19
C LYS A 133 -6.24 5.31 -12.49
N THR A 134 -6.98 4.46 -13.20
CA THR A 134 -8.10 3.68 -12.65
C THR A 134 -7.60 2.70 -11.58
N VAL A 135 -6.51 1.99 -11.86
CA VAL A 135 -5.87 1.06 -10.92
C VAL A 135 -5.38 1.80 -9.68
N ALA A 136 -4.65 2.91 -9.85
CA ALA A 136 -4.17 3.73 -8.73
C ALA A 136 -5.33 4.30 -7.89
N LYS A 137 -6.43 4.70 -8.53
CA LYS A 137 -7.64 5.11 -7.82
C LYS A 137 -8.20 3.97 -6.97
N LYS A 138 -8.32 2.77 -7.52
CA LYS A 138 -8.85 1.60 -6.77
C LYS A 138 -7.97 1.16 -5.61
N ILE A 139 -6.65 1.28 -5.73
CA ILE A 139 -5.73 1.09 -4.61
C ILE A 139 -6.01 2.10 -3.50
N ASN A 140 -6.22 3.38 -3.84
CA ASN A 140 -6.57 4.41 -2.88
C ASN A 140 -7.96 4.22 -2.27
N ASP A 141 -8.98 3.85 -3.06
CA ASP A 141 -10.34 3.53 -2.59
C ASP A 141 -10.30 2.37 -1.58
N SER A 142 -9.45 1.37 -1.82
CA SER A 142 -9.20 0.26 -0.88
C SER A 142 -8.62 0.75 0.44
N SER A 143 -7.62 1.64 0.40
CA SER A 143 -7.02 2.27 1.58
C SER A 143 -8.04 3.13 2.35
N GLU A 144 -8.91 3.87 1.64
CA GLU A 144 -9.97 4.67 2.25
C GLU A 144 -10.99 3.81 2.98
N SER A 145 -11.48 2.77 2.32
CA SER A 145 -12.45 1.82 2.89
C SER A 145 -11.90 1.10 4.13
N PHE A 146 -10.60 0.84 4.19
CA PHE A 146 -9.97 0.25 5.38
C PHE A 146 -9.95 1.22 6.58
N ARG A 147 -9.73 2.51 6.32
CA ARG A 147 -9.56 3.54 7.36
C ARG A 147 -10.87 4.20 7.80
N SER A 148 -11.94 4.04 7.03
CA SER A 148 -13.22 4.70 7.30
C SER A 148 -13.74 4.39 8.72
N SER A 149 -14.65 5.24 9.22
CA SER A 149 -15.30 5.03 10.51
C SER A 149 -16.82 4.96 10.32
N PRO A 150 -17.46 3.79 10.47
CA PRO A 150 -16.83 2.48 10.68
C PRO A 150 -16.05 1.98 9.44
N PRO A 151 -15.08 1.06 9.61
CA PRO A 151 -14.35 0.46 8.49
C PRO A 151 -15.27 -0.33 7.56
N ASN A 152 -14.97 -0.31 6.26
CA ASN A 152 -15.62 -1.15 5.27
C ASN A 152 -14.63 -2.16 4.66
N TYR A 153 -14.34 -3.22 5.42
CA TYR A 153 -13.36 -4.25 5.06
C TYR A 153 -13.70 -5.00 3.77
N ASN A 154 -15.00 -5.18 3.46
CA ASN A 154 -15.38 -5.79 2.19
C ASN A 154 -15.15 -4.86 1.00
N ALA A 155 -15.48 -3.57 1.13
CA ALA A 155 -15.17 -2.61 0.07
C ALA A 155 -13.65 -2.52 -0.13
N CYS A 156 -12.87 -2.52 0.96
CA CYS A 156 -11.41 -2.58 0.92
C CYS A 156 -10.89 -3.75 0.08
N LEU A 157 -11.35 -4.98 0.38
CA LEU A 157 -10.95 -6.19 -0.36
C LEU A 157 -11.50 -6.22 -1.79
N ASN A 158 -12.70 -5.70 -2.02
CA ASN A 158 -13.28 -5.62 -3.36
C ASN A 158 -12.51 -4.65 -4.25
N ASP A 159 -12.17 -3.46 -3.75
CA ASP A 159 -11.46 -2.44 -4.53
C ASP A 159 -10.04 -2.88 -4.87
N ILE A 160 -9.31 -3.53 -3.95
CA ILE A 160 -7.98 -4.04 -4.27
C ILE A 160 -8.05 -5.21 -5.26
N ARG A 161 -9.06 -6.09 -5.16
CA ARG A 161 -9.30 -7.15 -6.14
C ARG A 161 -9.59 -6.58 -7.53
N VAL A 162 -10.45 -5.56 -7.61
CA VAL A 162 -10.74 -4.86 -8.87
C VAL A 162 -9.47 -4.21 -9.42
N SER A 163 -8.63 -3.61 -8.58
CA SER A 163 -7.36 -3.03 -9.04
C SER A 163 -6.45 -4.07 -9.71
N LEU A 164 -6.33 -5.27 -9.12
CA LEU A 164 -5.55 -6.39 -9.67
C LEU A 164 -6.13 -6.87 -11.01
N GLU A 165 -7.44 -7.04 -11.06
CA GLU A 165 -8.14 -7.45 -12.28
C GLU A 165 -7.97 -6.44 -13.41
N THR A 166 -8.18 -5.16 -13.13
CA THR A 166 -8.05 -4.07 -14.10
C THR A 166 -6.62 -3.95 -14.60
N LEU A 167 -5.62 -4.10 -13.72
CA LEU A 167 -4.21 -4.07 -14.11
C LEU A 167 -3.87 -5.22 -15.05
N ALA A 168 -4.21 -6.46 -14.68
CA ALA A 168 -3.93 -7.62 -15.53
C ALA A 168 -4.64 -7.52 -16.89
N ARG A 169 -5.87 -7.01 -16.90
CA ARG A 169 -6.64 -6.76 -18.12
C ARG A 169 -5.97 -5.71 -19.02
N SER A 170 -5.51 -4.61 -18.44
CA SER A 170 -4.82 -3.54 -19.19
C SER A 170 -3.52 -4.05 -19.82
N ILE A 171 -2.74 -4.83 -19.07
CA ILE A 171 -1.53 -5.49 -19.59
C ILE A 171 -1.91 -6.47 -20.71
N ALA A 172 -2.92 -7.32 -20.51
CA ALA A 172 -3.37 -8.28 -21.50
C ALA A 172 -3.81 -7.60 -22.81
N PHE A 173 -4.53 -6.48 -22.70
CA PHE A 173 -4.92 -5.66 -23.85
C PHE A 173 -3.71 -5.12 -24.60
N THR A 174 -2.70 -4.59 -23.90
CA THR A 174 -1.46 -4.11 -24.55
C THR A 174 -0.66 -5.24 -25.21
N ARG A 175 -0.73 -6.46 -24.68
CA ARG A 175 -0.05 -7.64 -25.24
C ARG A 175 -0.82 -8.30 -26.38
N GLN A 176 -2.06 -7.90 -26.62
CA GLN A 176 -2.87 -8.46 -27.69
C GLN A 176 -2.37 -7.98 -29.05
N ALA A 177 -2.02 -8.93 -29.91
CA ALA A 177 -1.62 -8.71 -31.30
C ALA A 177 -2.39 -9.64 -32.25
N ALA A 178 -2.33 -9.38 -33.55
CA ALA A 178 -3.10 -10.12 -34.56
C ALA A 178 -2.84 -11.64 -34.57
N ASN A 179 -1.66 -12.07 -34.10
CA ASN A 179 -1.24 -13.48 -34.02
C ASN A 179 -1.43 -14.11 -32.63
N THR A 180 -2.00 -13.39 -31.67
CA THR A 180 -2.21 -13.92 -30.31
C THR A 180 -3.57 -14.62 -30.17
N PRO A 181 -3.72 -15.59 -29.25
CA PRO A 181 -4.99 -16.26 -29.01
C PRO A 181 -6.10 -15.28 -28.59
N SER A 182 -7.33 -15.54 -29.02
CA SER A 182 -8.49 -14.83 -28.49
C SER A 182 -8.78 -15.26 -27.05
N TYR A 183 -9.30 -14.34 -26.24
CA TYR A 183 -9.70 -14.61 -24.87
C TYR A 183 -10.89 -13.74 -24.46
N ASP A 184 -11.61 -14.19 -23.44
CA ASP A 184 -12.72 -13.44 -22.86
C ASP A 184 -12.16 -12.38 -21.88
N GLN A 185 -12.17 -11.13 -22.31
CA GLN A 185 -11.65 -9.99 -21.53
C GLN A 185 -12.47 -9.71 -20.25
N THR A 186 -13.63 -10.34 -20.06
CA THR A 186 -14.50 -10.11 -18.90
C THR A 186 -14.27 -11.10 -17.76
N LYS A 187 -13.56 -12.20 -18.02
CA LYS A 187 -13.36 -13.28 -17.06
C LYS A 187 -11.91 -13.31 -16.59
N TRP A 188 -11.70 -13.09 -15.29
CA TRP A 188 -10.39 -13.19 -14.64
C TRP A 188 -9.56 -14.40 -15.09
N GLY A 189 -10.12 -15.61 -15.02
CA GLY A 189 -9.40 -16.83 -15.40
C GLY A 189 -9.01 -16.89 -16.88
N ALA A 190 -9.76 -16.23 -17.77
CA ALA A 190 -9.41 -16.14 -19.19
C ALA A 190 -8.29 -15.10 -19.43
N ILE A 191 -8.33 -13.97 -18.72
CA ILE A 191 -7.28 -12.93 -18.77
C ILE A 191 -5.93 -13.51 -18.33
N VAL A 192 -5.87 -14.17 -17.16
CA VAL A 192 -4.62 -14.71 -16.64
C VAL A 192 -4.08 -15.84 -17.53
N ARG A 193 -4.98 -16.71 -18.03
CA ARG A 193 -4.59 -17.76 -18.97
C ARG A 193 -4.00 -17.20 -20.26
N PHE A 194 -4.57 -16.11 -20.79
CA PHE A 194 -4.04 -15.42 -21.95
C PHE A 194 -2.63 -14.88 -21.67
N LEU A 195 -2.41 -14.21 -20.54
CA LEU A 195 -1.09 -13.72 -20.14
C LEU A 195 -0.04 -14.84 -20.10
N ARG A 196 -0.43 -16.05 -19.67
CA ARG A 196 0.45 -17.23 -19.75
C ARG A 196 0.70 -17.67 -21.19
N GLN A 197 -0.33 -17.72 -22.03
CA GLN A 197 -0.21 -18.15 -23.43
C GLN A 197 0.71 -17.25 -24.26
N VAL A 198 0.78 -15.96 -23.93
CA VAL A 198 1.72 -15.01 -24.55
C VAL A 198 3.06 -14.91 -23.81
N GLU A 199 3.34 -15.87 -22.91
CA GLU A 199 4.59 -15.98 -22.14
C GLU A 199 4.96 -14.71 -21.34
N PHE A 200 3.94 -13.94 -20.94
CA PHE A 200 4.10 -12.81 -20.04
C PHE A 200 4.28 -13.28 -18.58
N ILE A 201 3.57 -14.34 -18.21
CA ILE A 201 3.72 -15.05 -16.93
C ILE A 201 3.92 -16.55 -17.17
N SER A 202 4.54 -17.21 -16.21
CA SER A 202 4.70 -18.66 -16.12
C SER A 202 3.44 -19.33 -15.57
N HIS A 203 3.44 -20.67 -15.61
CA HIS A 203 2.34 -21.46 -15.04
C HIS A 203 2.25 -21.36 -13.51
N GLU A 204 3.39 -21.26 -12.81
CA GLU A 204 3.38 -21.10 -11.35
C GLU A 204 2.91 -19.69 -10.94
N GLU A 205 3.26 -18.67 -11.71
CA GLU A 205 2.75 -17.31 -11.51
C GLU A 205 1.24 -17.21 -11.80
N GLU A 206 0.72 -17.93 -12.80
CA GLU A 206 -0.73 -18.09 -13.01
C GLU A 206 -1.43 -18.67 -11.76
N LYS A 207 -0.88 -19.74 -11.18
CA LYS A 207 -1.44 -20.33 -9.95
C LYS A 207 -1.42 -19.35 -8.78
N GLY A 208 -0.33 -18.60 -8.60
CA GLY A 208 -0.21 -17.57 -7.57
C GLY A 208 -1.27 -16.47 -7.72
N LEU A 209 -1.40 -15.90 -8.92
CA LEU A 209 -2.40 -14.88 -9.24
C LEU A 209 -3.83 -15.36 -9.00
N VAL A 210 -4.16 -16.55 -9.51
CA VAL A 210 -5.50 -17.15 -9.33
C VAL A 210 -5.77 -17.46 -7.86
N GLY A 211 -4.76 -17.95 -7.12
CA GLY A 211 -4.86 -18.24 -5.70
C GLY A 211 -5.17 -17.00 -4.87
N VAL A 212 -4.39 -15.93 -5.02
CA VAL A 212 -4.61 -14.66 -4.31
C VAL A 212 -5.96 -14.05 -4.68
N TYR A 213 -6.31 -14.04 -5.96
CA TYR A 213 -7.60 -13.53 -6.39
C TYR A 213 -8.77 -14.32 -5.76
N GLY A 214 -8.67 -15.65 -5.76
CA GLY A 214 -9.63 -16.54 -5.13
C GLY A 214 -9.71 -16.39 -3.62
N PHE A 215 -8.58 -16.09 -2.96
CA PHE A 215 -8.52 -15.82 -1.52
C PHE A 215 -9.24 -14.52 -1.13
N VAL A 216 -9.09 -13.46 -1.92
CA VAL A 216 -9.70 -12.14 -1.65
C VAL A 216 -11.18 -12.08 -2.05
N SER A 217 -11.59 -12.85 -3.06
CA SER A 217 -12.94 -12.80 -3.64
C SER A 217 -14.11 -13.02 -2.66
N PRO A 218 -14.04 -13.89 -1.64
CA PRO A 218 -15.14 -14.10 -0.70
C PRO A 218 -15.40 -12.94 0.27
N GLY A 219 -14.49 -11.97 0.36
CA GLY A 219 -14.58 -10.84 1.29
C GLY A 219 -14.11 -11.17 2.71
N SER A 220 -14.33 -10.23 3.63
CA SER A 220 -13.75 -10.25 4.99
C SER A 220 -14.52 -11.10 6.01
N HIS A 221 -15.76 -11.50 5.70
CA HIS A 221 -16.69 -12.15 6.64
C HIS A 221 -16.51 -13.65 6.87
N ARG A 222 -15.60 -14.33 6.15
CA ARG A 222 -15.54 -15.81 6.12
C ARG A 222 -14.44 -16.43 6.98
N SER A 223 -13.58 -15.65 7.61
CA SER A 223 -12.46 -16.21 8.37
C SER A 223 -12.89 -16.68 9.76
N LEU A 224 -13.02 -18.00 9.94
CA LEU A 224 -13.18 -18.60 11.28
C LEU A 224 -11.88 -18.41 12.06
N GLY A 225 -11.93 -17.63 13.14
CA GLY A 225 -10.81 -17.43 14.07
C GLY A 225 -9.85 -16.28 13.74
N ILE A 226 -10.10 -15.49 12.69
CA ILE A 226 -9.34 -14.26 12.36
C ILE A 226 -10.33 -13.11 12.25
N SER A 227 -9.99 -11.94 12.82
CA SER A 227 -10.88 -10.77 12.73
C SER A 227 -11.01 -10.29 11.28
N GLU A 228 -12.15 -9.66 10.94
CA GLU A 228 -12.38 -9.09 9.60
C GLU A 228 -11.28 -8.11 9.20
N GLU A 229 -10.78 -7.34 10.16
CA GLU A 229 -9.66 -6.42 10.01
C GLU A 229 -8.37 -7.13 9.60
N GLN A 230 -8.00 -8.19 10.32
CA GLN A 230 -6.80 -8.97 10.04
C GLN A 230 -6.93 -9.65 8.66
N MET A 231 -8.10 -10.17 8.33
CA MET A 231 -8.39 -10.77 7.02
C MET A 231 -8.29 -9.74 5.90
N ALA A 232 -8.86 -8.54 6.09
CA ALA A 232 -8.80 -7.45 5.13
C ALA A 232 -7.36 -7.00 4.88
N ARG A 233 -6.59 -6.81 5.96
CA ARG A 233 -5.18 -6.42 5.89
C ARG A 233 -4.34 -7.45 5.13
N LEU A 234 -4.48 -8.73 5.46
CA LEU A 234 -3.76 -9.82 4.80
C LEU A 234 -4.13 -9.90 3.31
N GLY A 235 -5.42 -9.97 3.00
CA GLY A 235 -5.90 -10.07 1.62
C GLY A 235 -5.46 -8.87 0.76
N ARG A 236 -5.52 -7.66 1.33
CA ARG A 236 -5.04 -6.45 0.68
C ARG A 236 -3.54 -6.49 0.39
N SER A 237 -2.74 -6.92 1.38
CA SER A 237 -1.28 -7.00 1.23
C SER A 237 -0.88 -8.00 0.13
N LEU A 238 -1.52 -9.17 0.09
CA LEU A 238 -1.29 -10.17 -0.95
C LEU A 238 -1.67 -9.64 -2.34
N ALA A 239 -2.82 -8.98 -2.48
CA ALA A 239 -3.26 -8.42 -3.75
C ALA A 239 -2.36 -7.28 -4.24
N LEU A 240 -1.90 -6.40 -3.34
CA LEU A 240 -0.89 -5.39 -3.66
C LEU A 240 0.42 -6.02 -4.15
N GLY A 241 0.87 -7.10 -3.51
CA GLY A 241 2.05 -7.86 -3.94
C GLY A 241 1.91 -8.36 -5.37
N MET A 242 0.73 -8.87 -5.73
CA MET A 242 0.44 -9.30 -7.09
C MET A 242 0.37 -8.13 -8.08
N CYS A 243 -0.19 -6.98 -7.70
CA CYS A 243 -0.16 -5.78 -8.53
C CYS A 243 1.27 -5.30 -8.80
N TRP A 244 2.11 -5.30 -7.77
CA TRP A 244 3.53 -4.96 -7.88
C TRP A 244 4.29 -5.92 -8.80
N PHE A 245 4.10 -7.22 -8.62
CA PHE A 245 4.67 -8.24 -9.51
C PHE A 245 4.30 -7.99 -10.97
N LEU A 246 3.02 -7.74 -11.27
CA LEU A 246 2.55 -7.49 -12.63
C LEU A 246 3.14 -6.22 -13.23
N ILE A 247 3.16 -5.10 -12.49
CA ILE A 247 3.67 -3.84 -13.03
C ILE A 247 5.18 -3.90 -13.28
N LYS A 248 5.94 -4.57 -12.40
CA LYS A 248 7.39 -4.74 -12.57
C LYS A 248 7.74 -5.68 -13.71
N SER A 249 6.97 -6.75 -13.88
CA SER A 249 7.10 -7.65 -15.04
C SER A 249 6.80 -6.90 -16.34
N TYR A 250 5.78 -6.04 -16.34
CA TYR A 250 5.43 -5.22 -17.48
C TYR A 250 6.54 -4.23 -17.86
N GLN A 251 7.06 -3.47 -16.90
CA GLN A 251 8.15 -2.52 -17.11
C GLN A 251 9.46 -3.20 -17.56
N SER A 252 9.81 -4.34 -16.96
CA SER A 252 10.99 -5.11 -17.35
C SER A 252 10.89 -5.60 -18.80
N GLY A 253 9.68 -5.99 -19.22
CA GLY A 253 9.40 -6.39 -20.60
C GLY A 253 9.37 -5.23 -21.61
N GLN A 254 9.25 -3.96 -21.17
CA GLN A 254 9.41 -2.79 -22.04
C GLN A 254 10.89 -2.40 -22.22
N ASN A 255 11.70 -2.58 -21.18
CA ASN A 255 13.13 -2.23 -21.18
C ASN A 255 14.02 -3.32 -21.81
N ALA A 256 13.49 -4.50 -22.07
CA ALA A 256 14.18 -5.52 -22.85
C ALA A 256 14.21 -5.10 -24.33
N THR A 257 15.36 -4.60 -24.80
CA THR A 257 15.64 -4.55 -26.24
C THR A 257 15.41 -5.94 -26.86
N PRO A 258 14.86 -6.03 -28.08
CA PRO A 258 14.33 -7.29 -28.64
C PRO A 258 15.35 -8.41 -28.88
N ASN A 259 16.62 -8.28 -28.45
CA ASN A 259 17.68 -9.27 -28.65
C ASN A 259 18.15 -10.01 -27.39
N SER A 260 17.59 -9.78 -26.20
CA SER A 260 18.14 -10.40 -24.96
C SER A 260 17.44 -11.69 -24.50
N ARG A 261 16.38 -12.16 -25.19
CA ARG A 261 15.67 -13.40 -24.81
C ARG A 261 16.04 -14.64 -25.65
N PHE A 262 16.97 -14.53 -26.61
CA PHE A 262 17.30 -15.60 -27.55
C PHE A 262 18.53 -16.46 -27.20
N GLU A 263 19.24 -16.20 -26.11
CA GLU A 263 20.41 -17.01 -25.73
C GLU A 263 20.18 -17.82 -24.45
N ARG A 264 19.20 -18.72 -24.47
CA ARG A 264 19.22 -19.90 -23.59
C ARG A 264 18.57 -21.08 -24.31
N HIS A 265 19.29 -21.65 -25.27
CA HIS A 265 19.37 -23.09 -25.53
C HIS A 265 20.34 -23.37 -26.68
N SER A 266 21.54 -23.81 -26.33
CA SER A 266 22.37 -24.66 -27.19
C SER A 266 23.32 -25.45 -26.29
N PRO A 267 23.10 -26.75 -26.05
CA PRO A 267 24.14 -27.63 -25.60
C PRO A 267 24.86 -28.17 -26.84
N LEU A 268 26.10 -27.75 -27.05
CA LEU A 268 27.03 -28.42 -27.95
C LEU A 268 28.37 -28.55 -27.22
N CYS A 269 28.51 -29.69 -26.53
CA CYS A 269 29.66 -30.60 -26.46
C CYS A 269 29.53 -31.49 -25.23
#